data_AF-A0A067SKN4-F1
#
_entry.id   AF-A0A067SKN4-F1
#
_cell.length_a   1.000
_cell.length_b   1.000
_cell.length_c   1.000
_cell.angle_alpha   90.00
_cell.angle_beta   90.00
_cell.angle_gamma   90.00
#
_symmetry.space_group_name_H-M   'P 1'
#
loop_
_entity.id
_entity.type
_entity.pdbx_description
1 polymer ?
#
loop_
_entity_poly.entity_id
_entity_poly.type
_entity_poly.pdbx_seq_one_letter_code
_entity_poly.pdbx_strand_id
1 'polypeptide(L)'
;CSGCSQCPSTLDWIQHYKDEVDNLVLRSNVHKCRASMKDLKGSTLDSDLESKGKSSVKGCLTKDGSCAVRFPRETYEYTTVDREDGHIFLKKNEPMMNTFSPALTYVMRSNTDVTSLLSGTAIKAVIAYVTDYITKQSLKTHQLFSTAYNVLMKKKDEAVNTNEPLNKAR
;
A
#
# COMPACT_ATOMS: atom_id res chain seq x y z
N CYS A 1 -22.72 34.70 6.35
CA CYS A 1 -23.99 34.24 5.73
C CYS A 1 -25.08 34.41 6.78
N SER A 2 -26.01 35.36 6.61
CA SER A 2 -27.10 35.61 7.55
C SER A 2 -28.43 35.19 6.91
N GLY A 3 -29.11 34.19 7.49
CA GLY A 3 -30.49 33.82 7.14
C GLY A 3 -30.72 32.47 6.43
N CYS A 4 -29.69 31.64 6.22
CA CYS A 4 -29.87 30.31 5.62
C CYS A 4 -30.05 29.22 6.70
N SER A 5 -31.14 28.45 6.63
CA SER A 5 -31.44 27.35 7.56
C SER A 5 -30.52 26.13 7.42
N GLN A 6 -29.83 25.98 6.29
CA GLN A 6 -28.88 24.89 6.01
C GLN A 6 -27.42 25.25 6.36
N CYS A 7 -27.14 26.52 6.66
CA CYS A 7 -25.78 26.92 7.04
C CYS A 7 -25.34 26.30 8.39
N PRO A 8 -26.16 26.24 9.45
CA PRO A 8 -25.77 25.59 10.69
C PRO A 8 -25.42 24.11 10.51
N SER A 9 -26.26 23.35 9.80
CA SER A 9 -26.01 21.92 9.54
C SER A 9 -24.73 21.69 8.71
N THR A 10 -24.46 22.57 7.75
CA THR A 10 -23.23 22.50 6.95
C THR A 10 -21.98 22.78 7.81
N LEU A 11 -22.05 23.77 8.70
CA LEU A 11 -20.94 24.10 9.61
C LEU A 11 -20.68 22.96 10.60
N ASP A 12 -21.73 22.39 11.17
CA ASP A 12 -21.63 21.23 12.06
C ASP A 12 -21.00 20.03 11.32
N TRP A 13 -21.42 19.77 10.09
CA TRP A 13 -20.82 18.72 9.27
C TRP A 13 -19.34 18.97 8.97
N ILE A 14 -18.95 20.21 8.64
CA ILE A 14 -17.54 20.58 8.41
C ILE A 14 -16.70 20.33 9.67
N GLN A 15 -17.25 20.65 10.85
CA GLN A 15 -16.55 20.40 12.10
C GLN A 15 -16.39 18.89 12.35
N HIS A 16 -17.47 18.13 12.24
CA HIS A 16 -17.43 16.67 12.36
C HIS A 16 -16.45 16.02 11.37
N TYR A 17 -16.42 16.51 10.12
CA TYR A 17 -15.46 16.04 9.11
C TYR A 17 -14.01 16.23 9.55
N LYS A 18 -13.67 17.41 10.10
CA LYS A 18 -12.31 17.68 10.60
C LYS A 18 -11.96 16.76 11.76
N ASP A 19 -12.86 16.64 12.73
CA ASP A 19 -12.66 15.81 13.93
C ASP A 19 -12.45 14.32 13.56
N GLU A 20 -13.25 13.82 12.60
CA GLU A 20 -13.10 12.47 12.08
C GLU A 20 -11.77 12.27 11.34
N VAL A 21 -11.39 13.22 10.47
CA VAL A 21 -10.10 13.16 9.78
C VAL A 21 -8.95 13.13 10.79
N ASP A 22 -8.95 14.01 11.79
CA ASP A 22 -7.92 14.05 12.83
C ASP A 22 -7.85 12.72 13.60
N ASN A 23 -9.01 12.15 13.97
CA ASN A 23 -9.08 10.85 14.63
C ASN A 23 -8.46 9.73 13.77
N LEU A 24 -8.81 9.68 12.49
CA LEU A 24 -8.29 8.71 11.54
C LEU A 24 -6.78 8.86 11.38
N VAL A 25 -6.30 10.09 11.14
CA VAL A 25 -4.88 10.39 10.94
C VAL A 25 -4.05 9.93 12.14
N LEU A 26 -4.46 10.31 13.36
CA LEU A 26 -3.76 9.96 14.58
C LEU A 26 -3.67 8.45 14.80
N ARG A 27 -4.69 7.70 14.38
CA ARG A 27 -4.77 6.25 14.63
C ARG A 27 -4.13 5.40 13.54
N SER A 28 -4.19 5.83 12.28
CA SER A 28 -3.76 5.00 11.14
C SER A 28 -2.53 5.49 10.39
N ASN A 29 -2.21 6.79 10.44
CA ASN A 29 -1.14 7.37 9.62
C ASN A 29 0.19 7.51 10.36
N VAL A 30 0.18 7.48 11.70
CA VAL A 30 1.41 7.61 12.50
C VAL A 30 2.14 6.27 12.56
N HIS A 31 3.32 6.23 11.95
CA HIS A 31 4.22 5.09 11.97
C HIS A 31 4.91 4.96 13.33
N LYS A 32 4.98 3.73 13.83
CA LYS A 32 5.80 3.34 14.98
C LYS A 32 6.65 2.16 14.57
N CYS A 33 7.97 2.37 14.55
CA CYS A 33 8.90 1.31 14.20
C CYS A 33 8.78 0.14 15.18
N ARG A 34 8.80 -1.09 14.65
CA ARG A 34 8.83 -2.32 15.45
C ARG A 34 9.90 -3.24 14.90
N ALA A 35 10.70 -3.82 15.79
CA ALA A 35 11.64 -4.88 15.45
C ALA A 35 10.90 -6.19 15.17
N SER A 36 11.48 -7.04 14.34
CA SER A 36 10.98 -8.40 14.15
C SER A 36 11.28 -9.22 15.40
N MET A 37 10.33 -10.02 15.89
CA MET A 37 10.54 -10.88 17.08
C MET A 37 11.72 -11.86 16.92
N LYS A 38 12.15 -12.15 15.69
CA LYS A 38 13.34 -12.98 15.43
C LYS A 38 14.67 -12.29 15.76
N ASP A 39 14.70 -10.96 15.72
CA ASP A 39 15.93 -10.17 15.91
C ASP A 39 16.11 -9.74 17.39
N LEU A 40 15.11 -9.97 18.26
CA LEU A 40 15.15 -9.70 19.70
C LEU A 40 15.77 -10.81 20.55
N LYS A 41 16.35 -11.86 19.93
CA LYS A 41 16.95 -13.04 20.59
C LYS A 41 18.26 -12.77 21.36
N GLY A 42 18.39 -11.58 21.96
CA GLY A 42 19.53 -11.16 22.77
C GLY A 42 19.17 -10.29 23.99
N SER A 43 17.90 -9.93 24.20
CA SER A 43 17.47 -9.19 25.40
C SER A 43 16.58 -10.08 26.26
N THR A 44 17.11 -10.45 27.43
CA THR A 44 16.40 -11.14 28.51
C THR A 44 15.16 -10.36 28.91
N LEU A 45 13.99 -10.83 28.48
CA LEU A 45 12.74 -10.54 29.18
C LEU A 45 11.94 -11.84 29.25
N ASP A 46 11.77 -12.33 30.47
CA ASP A 46 10.92 -13.47 30.81
C ASP A 46 9.51 -13.22 30.28
N SER A 47 9.05 -14.11 29.41
CA SER A 47 7.62 -14.28 29.19
C SER A 47 7.34 -15.73 28.87
N ASP A 48 6.92 -16.44 29.92
CA ASP A 48 6.24 -17.72 29.89
C ASP A 48 4.93 -17.61 29.10
N LEU A 49 5.03 -17.59 27.77
CA LEU A 49 3.89 -17.82 26.91
C LEU A 49 4.25 -18.82 25.83
N GLU A 50 3.79 -20.05 26.05
CA GLU A 50 3.98 -21.22 25.21
C GLU A 50 3.71 -20.91 23.72
N SER A 51 4.79 -20.96 22.95
CA SER A 51 4.79 -20.68 21.52
C SER A 51 4.29 -21.87 20.72
N LYS A 52 2.97 -21.96 20.49
CA LYS A 52 2.42 -22.75 19.38
C LYS A 52 2.27 -21.88 18.13
N GLY A 53 3.31 -21.91 17.28
CA GLY A 53 3.16 -21.88 15.81
C GLY A 53 2.53 -20.66 15.12
N LYS A 54 2.79 -19.42 15.54
CA LYS A 54 2.45 -18.22 14.73
C LYS A 54 3.71 -17.60 14.13
N SER A 55 3.72 -17.48 12.79
CA SER A 55 4.70 -16.70 12.04
C SER A 55 4.97 -15.38 12.75
N SER A 56 6.21 -15.18 13.21
CA SER A 56 6.61 -13.97 13.90
C SER A 56 6.27 -12.77 13.01
N VAL A 57 5.38 -11.88 13.48
CA VAL A 57 5.02 -10.66 12.75
C VAL A 57 6.31 -9.94 12.38
N LYS A 58 6.59 -9.81 11.07
CA LYS A 58 7.80 -9.12 10.60
C LYS A 58 7.69 -7.65 10.97
N GLY A 59 8.68 -7.17 11.70
CA GLY A 59 8.86 -5.74 11.97
C GLY A 59 9.32 -4.98 10.72
N CYS A 60 9.34 -3.65 10.81
CA CYS A 60 9.87 -2.78 9.77
C CYS A 60 11.35 -2.42 9.96
N LEU A 61 11.93 -2.65 11.13
CA LEU A 61 13.35 -2.38 11.36
C LEU A 61 14.21 -3.43 10.66
N THR A 62 15.20 -2.96 9.90
CA THR A 62 16.26 -3.79 9.34
C THR A 62 17.30 -4.08 10.42
N LYS A 63 18.24 -5.00 10.10
CA LYS A 63 19.37 -5.32 10.98
C LYS A 63 20.26 -4.11 11.29
N ASP A 64 20.33 -3.16 10.35
CA ASP A 64 21.13 -1.95 10.48
C ASP A 64 20.39 -0.84 11.27
N GLY A 65 19.21 -1.15 11.82
CA GLY A 65 18.37 -0.20 12.56
C GLY A 65 17.59 0.78 11.68
N SER A 66 17.71 0.69 10.35
CA SER A 66 16.95 1.53 9.42
C SER A 66 15.52 1.01 9.24
N CYS A 67 14.55 1.90 9.04
CA CYS A 67 13.19 1.50 8.73
C CYS A 67 13.08 1.07 7.26
N ALA A 68 12.70 -0.18 7.01
CA ALA A 68 12.46 -0.71 5.66
C ALA A 68 11.37 0.05 4.88
N VAL A 69 10.50 0.77 5.59
CA VAL A 69 9.45 1.62 5.02
C VAL A 69 9.90 3.10 4.91
N ARG A 70 11.18 3.38 5.15
CA ARG A 70 11.84 4.69 4.95
C ARG A 70 11.29 5.82 5.84
N PHE A 71 11.01 5.50 7.10
CA PHE A 71 10.78 6.51 8.15
C PHE A 71 12.09 6.80 8.91
N PRO A 72 12.32 8.05 9.36
CA PRO A 72 11.47 9.24 9.21
C PRO A 72 11.42 9.77 7.77
N ARG A 73 10.29 10.35 7.38
CA ARG A 73 10.13 11.07 6.10
C ARG A 73 10.77 12.45 6.21
N GLU A 74 11.17 12.99 5.06
CA GLU A 74 11.62 14.37 4.95
C GLU A 74 10.50 15.37 5.30
N THR A 75 10.88 16.49 5.88
CA THR A 75 9.97 17.53 6.38
C THR A 75 10.28 18.86 5.72
N TYR A 76 9.23 19.63 5.42
CA TYR A 76 9.31 20.95 4.81
C TYR A 76 8.45 21.92 5.61
N GLU A 77 9.05 22.98 6.14
CA GLU A 77 8.32 23.95 6.98
C GLU A 77 7.31 24.77 6.18
N TYR A 78 7.59 24.98 4.89
CA TYR A 78 6.78 25.75 3.96
C TYR A 78 6.60 24.98 2.65
N THR A 79 5.48 25.23 1.95
CA THR A 79 5.30 24.72 0.60
C THR A 79 6.20 25.50 -0.35
N THR A 80 7.09 24.80 -1.07
CA THR A 80 8.03 25.40 -2.01
C THR A 80 7.92 24.75 -3.38
N VAL A 81 8.40 25.45 -4.41
CA VAL A 81 8.47 24.95 -5.78
C VAL A 81 9.92 24.97 -6.22
N ASP A 82 10.42 23.84 -6.69
CA ASP A 82 11.71 23.74 -7.35
C ASP A 82 11.65 24.52 -8.67
N ARG A 83 12.64 25.41 -8.86
CA ARG A 83 12.70 26.28 -10.04
C ARG A 83 13.21 25.56 -11.27
N GLU A 84 13.93 24.44 -11.12
CA GLU A 84 14.50 23.72 -12.26
C GLU A 84 13.49 22.80 -12.94
N ASP A 85 12.74 22.03 -12.17
CA ASP A 85 11.83 21.00 -12.70
C ASP A 85 10.34 21.23 -12.35
N GLY A 86 10.03 22.28 -11.58
CA GLY A 86 8.67 22.61 -11.16
C GLY A 86 8.10 21.68 -10.08
N HIS A 87 8.93 20.86 -9.43
CA HIS A 87 8.48 20.00 -8.34
C HIS A 87 7.92 20.81 -7.17
N ILE A 88 6.79 20.39 -6.61
CA ILE A 88 6.17 21.08 -5.47
C ILE A 88 6.40 20.26 -4.20
N PHE A 89 7.23 20.79 -3.31
CA PHE A 89 7.39 20.26 -1.96
C PHE A 89 6.29 20.87 -1.09
N LEU A 90 5.32 20.07 -0.68
CA LEU A 90 4.26 20.52 0.22
C LEU A 90 4.78 20.63 1.66
N LYS A 91 4.29 21.63 2.39
CA LYS A 91 4.53 21.75 3.83
C LYS A 91 4.22 20.42 4.53
N LYS A 92 5.19 19.93 5.29
CA LYS A 92 5.14 18.67 6.04
C LYS A 92 6.01 18.77 7.28
N ASN A 93 5.38 18.81 8.45
CA ASN A 93 6.10 18.95 9.72
C ASN A 93 6.27 17.64 10.48
N GLU A 94 5.52 16.59 10.10
CA GLU A 94 5.45 15.35 10.85
C GLU A 94 6.25 14.24 10.15
N PRO A 95 7.47 13.89 10.61
CA PRO A 95 8.34 12.93 9.91
C PRO A 95 7.82 11.49 9.99
N MET A 96 7.05 11.15 11.03
CA MET A 96 6.57 9.79 11.30
C MET A 96 5.20 9.49 10.68
N MET A 97 4.73 10.30 9.75
CA MET A 97 3.51 10.02 8.98
C MET A 97 3.72 10.20 7.49
N ASN A 98 2.90 9.55 6.67
CA ASN A 98 2.85 9.83 5.24
C ASN A 98 2.20 11.19 4.97
N THR A 99 2.37 11.71 3.75
CA THR A 99 1.54 12.83 3.28
C THR A 99 0.14 12.30 3.00
N PHE A 100 -0.89 13.02 3.43
CA PHE A 100 -2.29 12.59 3.29
C PHE A 100 -3.14 13.71 2.73
N SER A 101 -4.30 13.34 2.18
CA SER A 101 -5.36 14.27 1.84
C SER A 101 -6.52 14.06 2.81
N PRO A 102 -7.07 15.13 3.44
CA PRO A 102 -8.23 15.01 4.32
C PRO A 102 -9.39 14.28 3.65
N ALA A 103 -9.67 14.58 2.38
CA ALA A 103 -10.79 13.99 1.65
C ALA A 103 -10.59 12.49 1.41
N LEU A 104 -9.40 12.10 0.96
CA LEU A 104 -9.07 10.68 0.76
C LEU A 104 -9.04 9.91 2.08
N THR A 105 -8.52 10.52 3.15
CA THR A 105 -8.48 9.89 4.47
C THR A 105 -9.89 9.65 5.01
N TYR A 106 -10.78 10.63 4.88
CA TYR A 106 -12.17 10.52 5.31
C TYR A 106 -12.94 9.42 4.57
N VAL A 107 -12.74 9.31 3.26
CA VAL A 107 -13.41 8.31 2.41
C VAL A 107 -12.82 6.91 2.60
N MET A 108 -11.49 6.79 2.55
CA MET A 108 -10.81 5.49 2.59
C MET A 108 -10.72 4.91 4.01
N ARG A 109 -10.73 5.77 5.04
CA ARG A 109 -10.61 5.41 6.47
C ARG A 109 -9.42 4.48 6.76
N SER A 110 -8.34 4.65 6.02
CA SER A 110 -7.14 3.82 6.09
C SER A 110 -5.87 4.67 5.96
N ASN A 111 -4.71 4.05 6.17
CA ASN A 111 -3.45 4.70 5.86
C ASN A 111 -3.37 5.00 4.36
N THR A 112 -3.05 6.25 4.01
CA THR A 112 -2.85 6.70 2.63
C THR A 112 -1.50 7.39 2.50
N ASP A 113 -0.89 7.28 1.32
CA ASP A 113 0.35 7.98 0.96
C ASP A 113 0.09 8.77 -0.33
N VAL A 114 -0.10 10.08 -0.18
CA VAL A 114 -0.48 10.99 -1.27
C VAL A 114 0.74 11.80 -1.68
N THR A 115 1.13 11.67 -2.94
CA THR A 115 2.27 12.40 -3.50
C THR A 115 1.84 13.22 -4.70
N SER A 116 2.36 14.45 -4.81
CA SER A 116 2.15 15.32 -5.97
C SER A 116 3.06 14.88 -7.12
N LEU A 117 2.48 14.58 -8.30
CA LEU A 117 3.20 14.11 -9.49
C LEU A 117 3.14 15.14 -10.62
N LEU A 118 3.58 16.36 -10.35
CA LEU A 118 3.51 17.48 -11.30
C LEU A 118 4.69 17.53 -12.29
N SER A 119 5.74 16.71 -12.08
CA SER A 119 6.87 16.60 -13.01
C SER A 119 6.65 15.47 -14.03
N GLY A 120 6.94 15.74 -15.30
CA GLY A 120 6.84 14.77 -16.40
C GLY A 120 7.71 13.52 -16.18
N THR A 121 8.86 13.68 -15.54
CA THR A 121 9.75 12.56 -15.17
C THR A 121 9.13 11.71 -14.07
N ALA A 122 8.56 12.35 -13.03
CA ALA A 122 7.93 11.66 -11.91
C ALA A 122 6.72 10.83 -12.36
N ILE A 123 5.83 11.41 -13.17
CA ILE A 123 4.65 10.69 -13.67
C ILE A 123 5.03 9.53 -14.58
N LYS A 124 6.03 9.70 -15.45
CA LYS A 124 6.54 8.63 -16.31
C LYS A 124 7.11 7.47 -15.50
N ALA A 125 7.89 7.77 -14.47
CA ALA A 125 8.45 6.75 -13.57
C ALA A 125 7.36 5.97 -12.82
N VAL A 126 6.35 6.67 -12.29
CA VAL A 126 5.23 6.03 -11.57
C VAL A 126 4.39 5.17 -12.52
N ILE A 127 4.03 5.67 -13.69
CA ILE A 127 3.26 4.90 -14.68
C ILE A 127 4.01 3.64 -15.09
N ALA A 128 5.31 3.75 -15.38
CA ALA A 128 6.14 2.60 -15.74
C ALA A 128 6.18 1.56 -14.61
N TYR A 129 6.39 1.99 -13.36
CA TYR A 129 6.42 1.11 -12.20
C TYR A 129 5.08 0.41 -11.94
N VAL A 130 3.97 1.16 -11.98
CA VAL A 130 2.63 0.60 -11.79
C VAL A 130 2.29 -0.38 -12.91
N THR A 131 2.65 -0.04 -14.15
CA THR A 131 2.44 -0.93 -15.31
C THR A 131 3.24 -2.22 -15.15
N ASP A 132 4.53 -2.15 -14.81
CA ASP A 132 5.36 -3.33 -14.55
C ASP A 132 4.75 -4.22 -13.46
N TYR A 133 4.24 -3.61 -12.38
CA TYR A 133 3.63 -4.34 -11.28
C TYR A 133 2.30 -5.03 -11.68
N ILE A 134 1.43 -4.33 -12.40
CA ILE A 134 0.13 -4.88 -12.84
C ILE A 134 0.32 -5.95 -13.92
N THR A 135 1.26 -5.73 -14.85
CA THR A 135 1.56 -6.66 -15.95
C THR A 135 2.42 -7.85 -15.51
N LYS A 136 2.94 -7.84 -14.29
CA LYS A 136 3.70 -8.94 -13.70
C LYS A 136 2.86 -10.21 -13.69
N GLN A 137 3.25 -11.18 -14.51
CA GLN A 137 2.58 -12.48 -14.55
C GLN A 137 2.67 -13.13 -13.16
N SER A 138 1.52 -13.53 -12.60
CA SER A 138 1.43 -14.23 -11.32
C SER A 138 2.10 -15.60 -11.37
N LEU A 139 2.13 -16.21 -12.56
CA LEU A 139 2.73 -17.49 -12.83
C LEU A 139 4.03 -17.32 -13.64
N LYS A 140 5.09 -18.04 -13.26
CA LYS A 140 6.34 -18.02 -14.03
C LYS A 140 6.09 -18.67 -15.39
N THR A 141 6.66 -18.12 -16.45
CA THR A 141 6.50 -18.61 -17.83
C THR A 141 6.78 -20.11 -17.97
N HIS A 142 7.79 -20.65 -17.26
CA HIS A 142 8.08 -22.09 -17.31
C HIS A 142 6.92 -22.95 -16.77
N GLN A 143 6.20 -22.50 -15.74
CA GLN A 143 5.06 -23.24 -15.19
C GLN A 143 3.91 -23.25 -16.18
N LEU A 144 3.75 -22.16 -16.96
CA LEU A 144 2.75 -22.06 -18.01
C LEU A 144 3.06 -23.06 -19.14
N PHE A 145 4.32 -23.12 -19.58
CA PHE A 145 4.76 -24.11 -20.58
C PHE A 145 4.69 -25.55 -20.05
N SER A 146 5.08 -25.82 -18.80
CA SER A 146 4.93 -27.15 -18.19
C SER A 146 3.47 -27.59 -18.13
N THR A 147 2.56 -26.68 -17.77
CA THR A 147 1.13 -27.00 -17.72
C THR A 147 0.57 -27.26 -19.11
N ALA A 148 0.92 -26.43 -20.10
CA ALA A 148 0.51 -26.64 -21.49
C ALA A 148 1.05 -27.95 -22.06
N TYR A 149 2.33 -28.28 -21.79
CA TYR A 149 2.95 -29.53 -22.18
C TYR A 149 2.23 -30.73 -21.54
N ASN A 150 1.97 -30.69 -20.23
CA ASN A 150 1.28 -31.76 -19.52
C ASN A 150 -0.13 -32.02 -20.08
N VAL A 151 -0.89 -30.96 -20.39
CA VAL A 151 -2.22 -31.10 -21.02
C VAL A 151 -2.12 -31.71 -22.41
N LEU A 152 -1.14 -31.27 -23.21
CA LEU A 152 -0.95 -31.77 -24.56
C LEU A 152 -0.52 -33.24 -24.58
N MET A 153 0.38 -33.65 -23.68
CA MET A 153 0.79 -35.04 -23.54
C MET A 153 -0.37 -35.91 -23.04
N LYS A 154 -1.12 -35.45 -22.04
CA LYS A 154 -2.32 -36.16 -21.56
C LYS A 154 -3.33 -36.42 -22.69
N LYS A 155 -3.59 -35.42 -23.55
CA LYS A 155 -4.47 -35.58 -24.72
C LYS A 155 -3.90 -36.49 -25.81
N LYS A 156 -2.59 -36.66 -25.87
CA LYS A 156 -1.93 -37.56 -26.84
C LYS A 156 -2.04 -39.02 -26.40
N ASP A 157 -2.04 -39.25 -25.09
CA ASP A 157 -2.21 -40.57 -24.48
C ASP A 157 -3.70 -41.00 -24.44
N GLU A 158 -4.63 -40.04 -24.45
CA GLU A 158 -6.06 -40.27 -24.67
C GLU A 158 -6.31 -40.55 -26.17
N ALA A 159 -6.29 -41.83 -26.57
CA ALA A 159 -6.63 -42.24 -27.93
C ALA A 159 -7.99 -41.68 -28.38
N VAL A 160 -8.04 -41.10 -29.59
CA VAL A 160 -9.25 -40.53 -30.21
C VAL A 160 -10.38 -41.56 -30.23
N ASN A 161 -11.39 -41.38 -29.37
CA ASN A 161 -12.67 -42.05 -29.52
C ASN A 161 -13.50 -41.27 -30.55
N THR A 162 -13.60 -41.77 -31.77
CA THR A 162 -14.25 -41.12 -32.91
C THR A 162 -15.78 -40.96 -32.78
N ASN A 163 -16.37 -41.33 -31.63
CA ASN A 163 -17.82 -41.36 -31.42
C ASN A 163 -18.36 -40.31 -30.43
N GLU A 164 -17.54 -39.39 -29.93
CA GLU A 164 -18.02 -38.39 -28.95
C GLU A 164 -18.41 -37.07 -29.64
N PRO A 165 -19.68 -36.61 -29.53
CA PRO A 165 -20.12 -35.40 -30.21
C PRO A 165 -19.44 -34.15 -29.63
N LEU A 166 -18.85 -33.33 -30.52
CA LEU A 166 -18.41 -31.96 -30.24
C LEU A 166 -19.62 -31.16 -29.72
N ASN A 167 -19.83 -31.07 -28.40
CA ASN A 167 -20.60 -30.00 -27.77
C ASN A 167 -20.61 -30.15 -26.25
N LYS A 168 -19.52 -29.77 -25.58
CA LYS A 168 -19.57 -29.25 -24.21
C LYS A 168 -18.52 -28.15 -24.02
N ALA A 169 -18.84 -26.97 -24.52
CA ALA A 169 -18.28 -25.73 -23.98
C ALA A 169 -19.32 -25.18 -23.00
N ARG A 170 -18.92 -25.01 -21.75
CA ARG A 170 -19.63 -24.27 -20.71
C ARG A 170 -18.72 -23.16 -20.23
#